data_AF-A0A377CYG7-F1
#
_entry.id   AF-A0A377CYG7-F1
#
_cell.length_a   1.000
_cell.length_b   1.000
_cell.length_c   1.000
_cell.angle_alpha   90.00
_cell.angle_beta   90.00
_cell.angle_gamma   90.00
#
_symmetry.space_group_name_H-M   'P 1'
#
loop_
_entity.id
_entity.type
_entity.pdbx_description
1 polymer ?
#
loop_
_entity_poly.entity_id
_entity_poly.type
_entity_poly.pdbx_seq_one_letter_code
_entity_poly.pdbx_strand_id
1 'polypeptide(L)'
;MILAGYYVKRYGKRRMMVIAVAAGVLFYTGLILFHSRLALMTLQLFNAVFIGIVAGIGMLWFQDLMPGRAGAATTLFTNSISTGVILAGVIQGAIAQSWGHFAVYWVIAVISVIALFLTAKVKDV
;
A
#
# COMPACT_ATOMS: atom_id res chain seq x y z
N MET A 1 7.11 -4.98 10.44
CA MET A 1 5.94 -4.82 11.34
C MET A 1 6.35 -4.30 12.73
N ILE A 2 7.18 -5.01 13.51
CA ILE A 2 7.59 -4.55 14.87
C ILE A 2 8.36 -3.21 14.83
N LEU A 3 9.34 -3.08 13.94
CA LEU A 3 10.10 -1.82 13.78
C LEU A 3 9.22 -0.63 13.37
N ALA A 4 8.19 -0.87 12.55
CA ALA A 4 7.27 0.19 12.14
C ALA A 4 6.48 0.74 13.34
N GLY A 5 6.02 -0.13 14.25
CA GLY A 5 5.37 0.29 15.49
C GLY A 5 6.28 1.11 16.40
N TYR A 6 7.58 0.80 16.45
CA TYR A 6 8.56 1.58 17.22
C TYR A 6 8.81 2.97 16.61
N TYR A 7 9.03 3.05 15.29
CA TYR A 7 9.33 4.32 14.62
C TYR A 7 8.15 5.29 14.54
N VAL A 8 6.91 4.81 14.69
CA VAL A 8 5.71 5.67 14.75
C VAL A 8 5.78 6.71 15.85
N LYS A 9 6.33 6.35 17.01
CA LYS A 9 6.45 7.28 18.14
C LYS A 9 7.36 8.47 17.83
N ARG A 10 8.28 8.35 16.85
CA ARG A 10 9.27 9.37 16.53
C ARG A 10 8.91 10.20 15.29
N TYR A 11 8.32 9.59 14.27
CA TYR A 11 8.07 10.25 12.97
C TYR A 11 6.61 10.60 12.71
N GLY A 12 5.68 10.11 13.53
CA GLY A 12 4.24 10.29 13.34
C GLY A 12 3.63 9.32 12.32
N LYS A 13 2.39 8.91 12.58
CA LYS A 13 1.70 7.86 11.81
C LYS A 13 1.48 8.25 10.34
N ARG A 14 1.08 9.50 10.06
CA ARG A 14 0.82 9.97 8.68
C ARG A 14 2.08 9.94 7.80
N ARG A 15 3.21 10.49 8.28
CA ARG A 15 4.45 10.50 7.49
C ARG A 15 4.89 9.08 7.16
N MET A 16 4.77 8.15 8.11
CA MET A 16 5.09 6.74 7.88
C MET A 16 4.16 6.09 6.85
N MET A 17 2.86 6.39 6.87
CA MET A 17 1.94 5.90 5.86
C MET A 17 2.25 6.44 4.46
N VAL A 18 2.56 7.73 4.33
CA VAL A 18 2.97 8.32 3.04
C VAL A 18 4.27 7.68 2.53
N ILE A 19 5.27 7.49 3.40
CA ILE A 19 6.53 6.81 3.05
C ILE A 19 6.27 5.37 2.60
N ALA A 20 5.39 4.65 3.30
CA ALA A 20 5.05 3.28 2.93
C ALA A 20 4.46 3.22 1.53
N VAL A 21 3.44 4.04 1.24
CA VAL A 21 2.80 4.05 -0.09
C VAL A 21 3.77 4.53 -1.17
N ALA A 22 4.64 5.50 -0.88
CA ALA A 22 5.69 5.92 -1.81
C ALA A 22 6.69 4.79 -2.13
N ALA A 23 7.09 4.00 -1.12
CA ALA A 23 7.89 2.80 -1.35
C ALA A 23 7.14 1.77 -2.21
N GLY A 24 5.82 1.63 -2.03
CA GLY A 24 4.97 0.81 -2.90
C GLY A 24 4.99 1.27 -4.36
N VAL A 25 4.90 2.58 -4.61
CA VAL A 25 5.01 3.15 -5.97
C VAL A 25 6.37 2.83 -6.59
N LEU A 26 7.46 3.00 -5.85
CA LEU A 26 8.81 2.68 -6.31
C LEU A 26 8.95 1.18 -6.62
N PHE A 27 8.37 0.32 -5.78
CA PHE A 27 8.36 -1.12 -6.00
C PHE A 27 7.63 -1.49 -7.31
N TYR A 28 6.38 -1.07 -7.48
CA TYR A 28 5.59 -1.43 -8.66
C TYR A 28 6.14 -0.80 -9.95
N THR A 29 6.62 0.44 -9.90
CA THR A 29 7.28 1.08 -11.06
C THR A 29 8.59 0.36 -11.39
N GLY A 30 9.36 -0.03 -10.36
CA GLY A 30 10.59 -0.79 -10.54
C GLY A 30 10.38 -2.15 -11.19
N LEU A 31 9.28 -2.85 -10.89
CA LEU A 31 8.94 -4.11 -11.54
C LEU A 31 8.73 -3.99 -13.06
N ILE A 32 8.31 -2.81 -13.54
CA ILE A 32 8.13 -2.55 -14.97
C ILE A 32 9.49 -2.30 -15.65
N LEU A 33 10.39 -1.60 -14.96
CA LEU A 33 11.65 -1.12 -15.55
C LEU A 33 12.78 -2.15 -15.46
N PHE A 34 12.82 -2.94 -14.39
CA PHE A 34 13.94 -3.82 -14.09
C PHE A 34 13.59 -5.30 -14.23
N HIS A 35 14.45 -6.04 -14.95
CA HIS A 35 14.25 -7.47 -15.23
C HIS A 35 15.42 -8.34 -14.74
N SER A 36 16.48 -7.74 -14.18
CA SER A 36 17.63 -8.48 -13.66
C SER A 36 17.34 -9.04 -12.27
N ARG A 37 17.84 -10.25 -11.98
CA ARG A 37 17.61 -10.93 -10.69
C ARG A 37 18.01 -10.05 -9.50
N LEU A 38 19.18 -9.42 -9.57
CA LEU A 38 19.66 -8.56 -8.49
C LEU A 38 18.75 -7.35 -8.28
N ALA A 39 18.30 -6.69 -9.35
CA ALA A 39 17.40 -5.54 -9.22
C ALA A 39 16.05 -5.95 -8.61
N LEU A 40 15.48 -7.08 -9.03
CA LEU A 40 14.24 -7.61 -8.45
C LEU A 40 14.38 -7.95 -6.95
N MET A 41 15.54 -8.48 -6.54
CA MET A 41 15.84 -8.72 -5.12
C MET A 41 15.95 -7.42 -4.34
N THR A 42 16.63 -6.40 -4.88
CA THR A 42 16.72 -5.08 -4.25
C THR A 42 15.35 -4.41 -4.13
N LEU A 43 14.47 -4.59 -5.12
CA LEU A 43 13.12 -4.05 -5.09
C LEU A 43 12.28 -4.60 -3.91
N GLN A 44 12.56 -5.82 -3.44
CA GLN A 44 11.86 -6.38 -2.28
C GLN A 44 12.08 -5.58 -1.00
N LEU A 45 13.16 -4.79 -0.89
CA LEU A 45 13.34 -3.89 0.26
C LEU A 45 12.22 -2.83 0.32
N PHE A 46 11.82 -2.28 -0.83
CA PHE A 46 10.71 -1.33 -0.89
C PHE A 46 9.37 -2.00 -0.59
N ASN A 47 9.16 -3.23 -1.09
CA ASN A 47 7.98 -4.02 -0.77
C ASN A 47 7.89 -4.33 0.74
N ALA A 48 9.01 -4.69 1.36
CA ALA A 48 9.10 -4.97 2.79
C ALA A 48 8.78 -3.73 3.64
N VAL A 49 9.23 -2.54 3.22
CA VAL A 49 8.86 -1.26 3.85
C VAL A 49 7.36 -1.00 3.70
N PHE A 50 6.83 -1.13 2.48
CA PHE A 50 5.42 -0.89 2.19
C PHE A 50 4.50 -1.78 3.03
N ILE A 51 4.60 -3.10 2.87
CA ILE A 51 3.76 -4.06 3.59
C ILE A 51 4.04 -4.01 5.10
N GLY A 52 5.31 -3.88 5.49
CA GLY A 52 5.71 -3.88 6.89
C GLY A 52 5.17 -2.71 7.71
N ILE A 53 4.96 -1.55 7.09
CA ILE A 53 4.34 -0.38 7.71
C ILE A 53 2.82 -0.49 7.64
N VAL A 54 2.25 -0.72 6.46
CA VAL A 54 0.78 -0.79 6.29
C VAL A 54 0.15 -1.84 7.20
N ALA A 55 0.74 -3.05 7.26
CA ALA A 55 0.27 -4.11 8.13
C ALA A 55 0.55 -3.86 9.61
N GLY A 56 1.59 -3.08 9.94
CA GLY A 56 1.97 -2.81 11.34
C GLY A 56 1.15 -1.70 11.99
N ILE A 57 0.86 -0.62 11.26
CA ILE A 57 0.31 0.61 11.84
C ILE A 57 -0.89 1.18 11.07
N GLY A 58 -1.24 0.62 9.90
CA GLY A 58 -2.29 1.16 9.03
C GLY A 58 -3.67 1.19 9.70
N MET A 59 -4.03 0.12 10.42
CA MET A 59 -5.28 0.06 11.17
C MET A 59 -5.33 1.08 12.30
N LEU A 60 -4.25 1.20 13.08
CA LEU A 60 -4.14 2.19 14.16
C LEU A 60 -4.26 3.63 13.63
N TRP A 61 -3.65 3.91 12.47
CA TRP A 61 -3.78 5.21 11.83
C TRP A 61 -5.22 5.50 11.40
N PHE A 62 -5.93 4.52 10.86
CA PHE A 62 -7.35 4.67 10.50
C PHE A 62 -8.26 4.84 11.72
N GLN A 63 -7.97 4.13 12.82
CA GLN A 63 -8.71 4.29 14.07
C GLN A 63 -8.55 5.70 14.65
N ASP A 64 -7.35 6.29 14.57
CA ASP A 64 -7.12 7.66 15.04
C ASP A 64 -7.90 8.71 14.23
N LEU A 65 -8.16 8.45 12.94
CA LEU A 65 -8.96 9.33 12.09
C LEU A 65 -10.46 9.31 12.45
N MET A 66 -10.92 8.35 13.26
CA MET A 66 -12.31 8.19 13.68
C MET A 66 -12.44 8.06 15.21
N PRO A 67 -12.09 9.12 15.97
CA PRO A 67 -12.08 9.08 17.43
C PRO A 67 -13.47 8.74 18.00
N GLY A 68 -13.51 7.90 19.03
CA GLY A 68 -14.75 7.41 19.64
C GLY A 68 -15.49 6.34 18.83
N ARG A 69 -14.98 5.92 17.67
CA ARG A 69 -15.60 4.90 16.80
C ARG A 69 -14.61 3.84 16.30
N ALA A 70 -13.69 3.40 17.17
CA ALA A 70 -12.63 2.45 16.82
C ALA A 70 -13.14 1.12 16.21
N GLY A 71 -14.28 0.62 16.69
CA GLY A 71 -14.94 -0.57 16.10
C GLY A 71 -15.34 -0.35 14.64
N ALA A 72 -16.02 0.76 14.35
CA ALA A 72 -16.42 1.11 12.99
C ALA A 72 -15.22 1.33 12.07
N ALA A 73 -14.15 1.99 12.55
CA ALA A 73 -12.92 2.19 11.79
C ALA A 73 -12.26 0.86 11.43
N THR A 74 -12.22 -0.09 12.37
CA THR A 74 -11.67 -1.43 12.16
C THR A 74 -12.48 -2.20 11.12
N THR A 75 -13.81 -2.20 11.24
CA THR A 75 -14.70 -2.85 10.27
C THR A 75 -14.59 -2.24 8.88
N LEU A 76 -14.53 -0.92 8.77
CA LEU A 76 -14.32 -0.24 7.48
C LEU A 76 -12.96 -0.61 6.88
N PHE A 77 -11.90 -0.63 7.68
CA PHE A 77 -10.56 -0.99 7.23
C PHE A 77 -10.49 -2.45 6.74
N THR A 78 -11.00 -3.41 7.51
CA THR A 78 -10.98 -4.83 7.14
C THR A 78 -11.89 -5.12 5.94
N ASN A 79 -13.10 -4.55 5.90
CA ASN A 79 -13.97 -4.67 4.74
C ASN A 79 -13.32 -4.07 3.49
N SER A 80 -12.66 -2.92 3.61
CA SER A 80 -11.95 -2.30 2.48
C SER A 80 -10.80 -3.17 1.96
N ILE A 81 -10.02 -3.82 2.84
CA ILE A 81 -8.99 -4.78 2.43
C ILE A 81 -9.62 -5.95 1.67
N SER A 82 -10.66 -6.57 2.22
CA SER A 82 -11.34 -7.71 1.59
C SER A 82 -11.93 -7.35 0.22
N THR A 83 -12.65 -6.22 0.13
CA THR A 83 -13.18 -5.70 -1.13
C THR A 83 -12.05 -5.41 -2.12
N GLY A 84 -10.95 -4.80 -1.66
CA GLY A 84 -9.77 -4.53 -2.48
C GLY A 84 -9.16 -5.80 -3.07
N VAL A 85 -9.02 -6.86 -2.28
CA VAL A 85 -8.50 -8.17 -2.74
C VAL A 85 -9.41 -8.79 -3.81
N ILE A 86 -10.72 -8.75 -3.60
CA ILE A 86 -11.70 -9.28 -4.56
C ILE A 86 -11.61 -8.49 -5.89
N LEU A 87 -11.66 -7.16 -5.82
CA LEU A 87 -11.57 -6.31 -7.01
C LEU A 87 -10.23 -6.48 -7.72
N ALA A 88 -9.13 -6.57 -6.97
CA ALA A 88 -7.80 -6.78 -7.55
C ALA A 88 -7.73 -8.11 -8.31
N GLY A 89 -8.30 -9.20 -7.78
CA GLY A 89 -8.36 -10.49 -8.46
C GLY A 89 -9.15 -10.44 -9.77
N VAL A 90 -10.32 -9.81 -9.76
CA VAL A 90 -11.16 -9.65 -10.96
C VAL A 90 -10.46 -8.79 -12.02
N ILE A 91 -9.91 -7.63 -11.62
CA ILE A 91 -9.20 -6.72 -12.53
C ILE A 91 -7.95 -7.40 -13.10
N GLN A 92 -7.15 -8.05 -12.25
CA GLN A 92 -5.96 -8.77 -12.67
C GLN A 92 -6.30 -9.88 -13.66
N GLY A 93 -7.33 -10.69 -13.38
CA GLY A 93 -7.76 -11.78 -14.27
C GLY A 93 -8.24 -11.26 -15.62
N ALA A 94 -9.12 -10.25 -15.62
CA ALA A 94 -9.63 -9.65 -16.84
C ALA A 94 -8.51 -9.06 -17.71
N ILE A 95 -7.59 -8.29 -17.11
CA ILE A 95 -6.48 -7.64 -17.83
C ILE A 95 -5.47 -8.66 -18.34
N ALA A 96 -5.13 -9.66 -17.53
CA ALA A 96 -4.19 -10.70 -17.92
C ALA A 96 -4.72 -11.54 -19.09
N GLN A 97 -6.03 -11.80 -19.13
CA GLN A 97 -6.65 -12.55 -20.21
C GLN A 97 -6.72 -11.76 -21.53
N SER A 98 -7.00 -10.45 -21.48
CA SER A 98 -7.17 -9.62 -22.69
C SER A 98 -5.87 -9.05 -23.25
N TRP A 99 -4.95 -8.61 -22.39
CA TRP A 99 -3.73 -7.88 -22.79
C TRP A 99 -2.43 -8.53 -22.28
N GLY A 100 -2.53 -9.70 -21.64
CA GLY A 100 -1.40 -10.42 -21.06
C GLY A 100 -0.95 -9.87 -19.71
N HIS A 101 -0.09 -10.64 -19.03
CA HIS A 101 0.35 -10.32 -17.66
C HIS A 101 1.13 -9.01 -17.55
N PHE A 102 1.80 -8.56 -18.61
CA PHE A 102 2.59 -7.33 -18.56
C PHE A 102 1.72 -6.08 -18.29
N ALA A 103 0.50 -6.04 -18.85
CA ALA A 103 -0.44 -4.93 -18.66
C ALA A 103 -0.89 -4.77 -17.19
N VAL A 104 -0.92 -5.85 -16.41
CA VAL A 104 -1.27 -5.83 -14.99
C VAL A 104 -0.30 -4.96 -14.18
N TYR A 105 1.00 -5.01 -14.50
CA TYR A 105 2.01 -4.23 -13.80
C TYR A 105 1.83 -2.72 -14.00
N TRP A 106 1.43 -2.29 -15.20
CA TRP A 106 1.11 -0.89 -15.47
C TRP A 106 -0.12 -0.42 -14.69
N VAL A 107 -1.16 -1.26 -14.62
CA VAL A 107 -2.39 -0.92 -13.90
C VAL A 107 -2.15 -0.77 -12.41
N ILE A 108 -1.40 -1.69 -11.78
CA ILE A 108 -1.07 -1.57 -10.35
C ILE A 108 -0.14 -0.37 -10.09
N ALA A 109 0.76 -0.03 -11.02
CA ALA A 109 1.58 1.17 -10.91
C ALA A 109 0.71 2.44 -10.89
N VAL A 110 -0.25 2.57 -11.80
CA VAL A 110 -1.20 3.71 -11.81
C VAL A 110 -2.02 3.76 -10.52
N ILE A 111 -2.58 2.63 -10.09
CA ILE A 111 -3.35 2.55 -8.84
C ILE A 111 -2.49 2.97 -7.64
N SER A 112 -1.22 2.57 -7.59
CA SER A 112 -0.31 2.93 -6.50
C SER A 112 -0.03 4.43 -6.44
N VAL A 113 0.08 5.11 -7.60
CA VAL A 113 0.26 6.57 -7.67
C VAL A 113 -0.99 7.29 -7.20
N ILE A 114 -2.18 6.81 -7.59
CA ILE A 114 -3.46 7.34 -7.11
C ILE A 114 -3.55 7.17 -5.58
N ALA A 115 -3.19 6.00 -5.07
CA ALA A 115 -3.17 5.74 -3.62
C ALA A 115 -2.22 6.70 -2.89
N LEU A 116 -1.03 6.97 -3.45
CA LEU A 116 -0.08 7.93 -2.88
C LEU A 116 -0.68 9.34 -2.83
N PHE A 117 -1.30 9.79 -3.92
CA PHE A 117 -1.95 11.09 -3.98
C PHE A 117 -3.07 11.23 -2.93
N LEU A 118 -3.95 10.24 -2.83
CA LEU A 118 -5.03 10.23 -1.85
C LEU A 118 -4.47 10.23 -0.41
N THR A 119 -3.48 9.38 -0.13
CA THR A 119 -2.86 9.28 1.20
C THR A 119 -2.18 10.58 1.60
N ALA A 120 -1.51 11.27 0.66
CA ALA A 120 -0.85 12.55 0.92
C ALA A 120 -1.83 13.68 1.27
N LYS A 121 -3.05 13.62 0.71
CA LYS A 121 -4.13 14.62 0.94
C LYS A 121 -4.86 14.44 2.26
N VAL A 122 -4.73 13.30 2.94
CA VAL A 122 -5.32 13.09 4.27
C VAL A 122 -4.67 14.08 5.25
N LYS A 123 -5.50 14.90 5.90
CA LYS A 123 -5.09 15.82 6.96
C LYS A 123 -5.01 15.06 8.28
N ASP A 124 -4.02 15.39 9.11
CA ASP A 124 -3.99 14.94 10.50
C ASP A 124 -5.18 15.54 11.25
N VAL A 125 -5.87 14.75 12.07
CA VAL A 125 -6.94 15.19 12.98
C VAL A 125 -6.31 15.71 14.27
#